data_AF-A0A559JK63-F1
#
_entry.id   AF-A0A559JK63-F1
#
_cell.length_a   1.000
_cell.length_b   1.000
_cell.length_c   1.000
_cell.angle_alpha   90.00
_cell.angle_beta   90.00
_cell.angle_gamma   90.00
#
_symmetry.space_group_name_H-M   'P 1'
#
loop_
_entity.id
_entity.type
_entity.pdbx_description
1 polymer ?
#
loop_
_entity_poly.entity_id
_entity_poly.type
_entity_poly.pdbx_seq_one_letter_code
_entity_poly.pdbx_strand_id
1 'polypeptide(L)'
;MMESVQSAKKSTGETGTVMSVLNVGCDLAIKSPTKVTVMDSGGRIVNRFQFRLNSKGFEYFFTMIEAGGHPNIRIICEPTSMMWFPLAVAAKKRGHAVYRVKSEKVSDLRKYYKKHTKTDRIDADTLAI
;
A
#
# COMPACT_ATOMS: atom_id res chain seq x y z
N MET A 1 -2.51 -65.06 4.57
CA MET A 1 -3.74 -64.44 4.04
C MET A 1 -3.62 -62.95 4.32
N MET A 2 -3.54 -62.08 3.29
CA MET A 2 -4.66 -61.67 2.41
C MET A 2 -5.76 -60.96 3.22
N GLU A 3 -6.34 -59.80 2.88
CA GLU A 3 -6.06 -58.74 1.89
C GLU A 3 -7.03 -57.55 2.19
N SER A 4 -7.02 -56.34 1.61
CA SER A 4 -6.23 -55.75 0.51
C SER A 4 -6.07 -54.21 0.66
N VAL A 5 -5.61 -53.56 -0.41
CA VAL A 5 -5.44 -52.12 -0.65
C VAL A 5 -6.76 -51.32 -0.57
N GLN A 6 -6.72 -50.07 -0.06
CA GLN A 6 -7.58 -49.02 -0.64
C GLN A 6 -6.88 -47.64 -0.69
N SER A 7 -7.12 -46.94 -1.79
CA SER A 7 -6.37 -45.76 -2.22
C SER A 7 -7.19 -44.47 -2.12
N ALA A 8 -6.48 -43.34 -2.22
CA ALA A 8 -6.97 -42.00 -2.54
C ALA A 8 -7.84 -41.26 -1.49
N LYS A 9 -7.22 -40.24 -0.89
CA LYS A 9 -7.65 -38.86 -1.19
C LYS A 9 -6.47 -37.89 -1.19
N LYS A 10 -5.95 -37.62 -2.39
CA LYS A 10 -5.06 -36.49 -2.63
C LYS A 10 -5.89 -35.22 -2.41
N SER A 11 -5.71 -34.52 -1.29
CA SER A 11 -6.37 -33.23 -1.07
C SER A 11 -5.71 -32.20 -1.99
N THR A 12 -6.28 -32.04 -3.19
CA THR A 12 -5.99 -30.92 -4.08
C THR A 12 -6.47 -29.65 -3.39
N GLY A 13 -5.63 -29.11 -2.53
CA GLY A 13 -5.76 -27.73 -2.07
C GLY A 13 -5.47 -26.85 -3.26
N GLU A 14 -6.54 -26.46 -3.98
CA GLU A 14 -6.46 -25.34 -4.90
C GLU A 14 -6.02 -24.13 -4.06
N THR A 15 -4.76 -23.74 -4.21
CA THR A 15 -4.29 -22.42 -3.79
C THR A 15 -4.98 -21.42 -4.71
N GLY A 16 -6.23 -21.11 -4.42
CA GLY A 16 -6.87 -19.90 -4.89
C GLY A 16 -6.00 -18.76 -4.42
N THR A 17 -5.19 -18.22 -5.33
CA THR A 17 -4.29 -17.11 -5.04
C THR A 17 -5.14 -15.95 -4.58
N VAL A 18 -5.23 -15.76 -3.26
CA VAL A 18 -5.78 -14.56 -2.66
C VAL A 18 -4.96 -13.42 -3.25
N MET A 19 -5.57 -12.66 -4.17
CA MET A 19 -4.85 -11.66 -4.93
C MET A 19 -4.26 -10.65 -3.95
N SER A 20 -2.95 -10.72 -3.72
CA SER A 20 -2.30 -9.99 -2.65
C SER A 20 -2.44 -8.50 -2.89
N VAL A 21 -3.16 -7.84 -1.99
CA VAL A 21 -3.36 -6.40 -2.03
C VAL A 21 -2.12 -5.75 -1.45
N LEU A 22 -1.60 -4.75 -2.16
CA LEU A 22 -0.50 -3.91 -1.71
C LEU A 22 -1.05 -2.53 -1.35
N ASN A 23 -1.01 -2.18 -0.06
CA ASN A 23 -1.41 -0.87 0.42
C ASN A 23 -0.19 0.08 0.38
N VAL A 24 -0.36 1.26 -0.20
CA VAL A 24 0.71 2.25 -0.40
C VAL A 24 0.27 3.57 0.24
N GLY A 25 0.70 3.78 1.49
CA GLY A 25 0.43 5.00 2.25
C GLY A 25 1.36 6.15 1.84
N CYS A 26 0.79 7.29 1.45
CA CYS A 26 1.49 8.44 0.91
C CYS A 26 1.25 9.71 1.73
N ASP A 27 2.27 10.15 2.48
CA ASP A 27 2.36 11.46 3.12
C ASP A 27 2.86 12.49 2.09
N LEU A 28 1.91 13.13 1.40
CA LEU A 28 2.17 14.02 0.27
C LEU A 28 2.70 15.39 0.75
N ALA A 29 3.87 15.78 0.28
CA ALA A 29 4.49 17.07 0.63
C ALA A 29 4.89 17.89 -0.61
N ILE A 30 4.63 19.21 -0.56
CA ILE A 30 4.92 20.14 -1.67
C ILE A 30 6.39 20.61 -1.64
N LYS A 31 6.90 21.00 -0.47
CA LYS A 31 8.23 21.62 -0.32
C LYS A 31 9.34 20.60 0.00
N SER A 32 9.00 19.50 0.64
CA SER A 32 9.89 18.37 0.97
C SER A 32 9.57 17.15 0.11
N PRO A 33 10.39 16.08 0.14
CA PRO A 33 9.99 14.79 -0.41
C PRO A 33 8.69 14.28 0.23
N THR A 34 7.81 13.71 -0.59
CA THR A 34 6.68 12.87 -0.18
C THR A 34 7.24 11.56 0.39
N LYS A 35 6.71 11.13 1.54
CA LYS A 35 7.09 9.85 2.17
C LYS A 35 6.11 8.76 1.75
N VAL A 36 6.63 7.55 1.53
CA VAL A 36 5.83 6.39 1.12
C VAL A 36 6.14 5.20 2.01
N THR A 37 5.08 4.57 2.53
CA THR A 37 5.14 3.25 3.15
C THR A 37 4.35 2.27 2.30
N VAL A 38 4.95 1.11 2.03
CA VAL A 38 4.32 0.01 1.29
C VAL A 38 4.12 -1.15 2.27
N MET A 39 2.88 -1.63 2.35
CA MET A 39 2.43 -2.65 3.28
C MET A 39 1.71 -3.77 2.52
N ASP A 40 1.97 -5.02 2.89
CA ASP A 40 1.22 -6.16 2.36
C ASP A 40 -0.15 -6.32 3.04
N SER A 41 -0.98 -7.22 2.51
CA SER A 41 -2.30 -7.52 3.07
C SER A 41 -2.28 -8.16 4.48
N GLY A 42 -1.11 -8.53 5.00
CA GLY A 42 -0.92 -8.99 6.37
C GLY A 42 -0.54 -7.88 7.36
N GLY A 43 -0.46 -6.62 6.90
CA GLY A 43 -0.03 -5.48 7.72
C GLY A 43 1.48 -5.34 7.86
N ARG A 44 2.28 -6.14 7.13
CA ARG A 44 3.75 -6.06 7.20
C ARG A 44 4.25 -5.01 6.22
N ILE A 45 5.09 -4.11 6.71
CA ILE A 45 5.81 -3.14 5.87
C ILE A 45 6.85 -3.89 5.03
N VAL A 46 6.71 -3.81 3.71
CA VAL A 46 7.60 -4.45 2.73
C VAL A 46 8.57 -3.48 2.07
N ASN A 47 8.24 -2.18 2.02
CA ASN A 47 9.13 -1.14 1.48
C ASN A 47 8.84 0.22 2.12
N ARG A 48 9.85 1.09 2.17
CA ARG A 48 9.70 2.52 2.49
C ARG A 48 10.66 3.34 1.64
N PHE A 49 10.17 4.42 1.04
CA PHE A 49 10.99 5.32 0.23
C PHE A 49 10.40 6.74 0.23
N GLN A 50 11.05 7.65 -0.48
CA GLN A 50 10.59 9.03 -0.64
C GLN A 50 10.82 9.51 -2.07
N PHE A 51 9.96 10.40 -2.56
CA PHE A 51 10.07 10.98 -3.91
C PHE A 51 9.63 12.44 -3.93
N ARG A 52 9.94 13.18 -4.99
CA ARG A 52 9.43 14.55 -5.22
C ARG A 52 8.26 14.51 -6.18
N LEU A 53 7.25 15.37 -5.97
CA LEU A 53 6.06 15.47 -6.81
C LEU A 53 6.36 16.16 -8.16
N ASN A 54 7.11 15.46 -9.02
CA ASN A 54 7.44 15.82 -10.39
C ASN A 54 7.46 14.56 -11.27
N SER A 55 7.58 14.72 -12.59
CA SER A 55 7.51 13.60 -13.56
C SER A 55 8.48 12.46 -13.23
N LYS A 56 9.77 12.75 -13.02
CA LYS A 56 10.79 11.73 -12.66
C LYS A 56 10.49 11.03 -11.34
N GLY A 57 9.97 11.78 -10.36
CA GLY A 57 9.59 11.22 -9.06
C GLY A 57 8.35 10.32 -9.13
N PHE A 58 7.38 10.62 -9.99
CA PHE A 58 6.24 9.74 -10.23
C PHE A 58 6.67 8.45 -10.92
N GLU A 59 7.51 8.51 -11.95
CA GLU A 59 8.05 7.30 -12.59
C GLU A 59 8.80 6.41 -11.59
N TYR A 60 9.69 6.99 -10.78
CA TYR A 60 10.35 6.27 -9.68
C TYR A 60 9.35 5.66 -8.68
N PHE A 61 8.33 6.42 -8.27
CA PHE A 61 7.29 5.93 -7.36
C PHE A 61 6.54 4.71 -7.93
N PHE A 62 6.14 4.75 -9.21
CA PHE A 62 5.47 3.61 -9.83
C PHE A 62 6.39 2.41 -10.00
N THR A 63 7.63 2.60 -10.46
CA THR A 63 8.62 1.50 -10.51
C THR A 63 8.80 0.82 -9.14
N MET A 64 8.86 1.59 -8.05
CA MET A 64 9.09 1.05 -6.71
C MET A 64 7.91 0.25 -6.13
N ILE A 65 6.67 0.53 -6.53
CA ILE A 65 5.48 -0.22 -6.06
C ILE A 65 5.07 -1.34 -7.03
N GLU A 66 5.36 -1.20 -8.32
CA GLU A 66 5.06 -2.18 -9.36
C GLU A 66 6.10 -3.32 -9.43
N ALA A 67 7.32 -3.10 -8.92
CA ALA A 67 8.42 -4.08 -8.96
C ALA A 67 8.10 -5.45 -8.33
N GLY A 68 7.13 -5.53 -7.42
CA GLY A 68 6.68 -6.79 -6.82
C GLY A 68 5.66 -7.57 -7.67
N GLY A 69 5.21 -7.05 -8.81
CA GLY A 69 4.22 -7.70 -9.68
C GLY A 69 2.81 -7.81 -9.06
N HIS A 70 2.51 -7.03 -8.02
CA HIS A 70 1.22 -7.11 -7.31
C HIS A 70 0.06 -6.65 -8.21
N PRO A 71 -0.98 -7.47 -8.43
CA PRO A 71 -2.08 -7.14 -9.34
C PRO A 71 -3.04 -6.08 -8.77
N ASN A 72 -3.06 -5.88 -7.46
CA ASN A 72 -4.00 -5.00 -6.76
C ASN A 72 -3.28 -4.00 -5.85
N ILE A 73 -2.85 -2.86 -6.41
CA ILE A 73 -2.22 -1.78 -5.64
C ILE A 73 -3.27 -0.73 -5.24
N ARG A 74 -3.33 -0.42 -3.94
CA ARG A 74 -4.17 0.63 -3.36
C ARG A 74 -3.29 1.76 -2.85
N ILE A 75 -3.32 2.89 -3.54
CA ILE A 75 -2.57 4.08 -3.12
C ILE A 75 -3.48 4.91 -2.22
N ILE A 76 -3.05 5.20 -1.00
CA ILE A 76 -3.85 5.82 0.04
C ILE A 76 -3.15 7.10 0.48
N CYS A 77 -3.81 8.25 0.37
CA CYS A 77 -3.18 9.54 0.65
C CYS A 77 -4.06 10.46 1.51
N GLU A 78 -3.39 11.34 2.25
CA GLU A 78 -4.05 12.51 2.84
C GLU A 78 -4.39 13.57 1.77
N PRO A 79 -5.41 14.40 2.02
CA PRO A 79 -5.82 15.47 1.12
C PRO A 79 -4.91 16.70 1.25
N THR A 80 -3.61 16.56 0.95
CA THR A 80 -2.68 17.70 0.89
C THR A 80 -2.98 18.56 -0.34
N SER A 81 -3.85 19.56 -0.16
CA SER A 81 -4.25 20.52 -1.20
C SER A 81 -4.74 19.79 -2.47
N MET A 82 -4.24 20.15 -3.65
CA MET A 82 -4.51 19.48 -4.93
C MET A 82 -3.46 18.44 -5.32
N MET A 83 -2.45 18.15 -4.48
CA MET A 83 -1.34 17.27 -4.86
C MET A 83 -1.71 15.79 -5.01
N TRP A 84 -2.82 15.37 -4.42
CA TRP A 84 -3.42 14.06 -4.67
C TRP A 84 -3.89 13.89 -6.12
N PHE A 85 -4.21 14.98 -6.83
CA PHE A 85 -4.83 14.91 -8.16
C PHE A 85 -3.84 14.48 -9.26
N PRO A 86 -2.62 15.06 -9.38
CA PRO A 86 -1.58 14.52 -10.28
C PRO A 86 -1.27 13.05 -10.02
N LEU A 87 -1.20 12.63 -8.74
CA LEU A 87 -1.02 11.23 -8.36
C LEU A 87 -2.17 10.36 -8.83
N ALA A 88 -3.43 10.79 -8.63
CA ALA A 88 -4.62 10.07 -9.09
C ALA A 88 -4.69 9.93 -10.62
N VAL A 89 -4.32 10.97 -11.36
CA VAL A 89 -4.27 10.92 -12.84
C VAL A 89 -3.18 9.95 -13.31
N ALA A 90 -1.99 9.98 -12.72
CA ALA A 90 -0.90 9.08 -13.09
C ALA A 90 -1.18 7.62 -12.71
N ALA A 91 -1.75 7.38 -11.53
CA ALA A 91 -2.17 6.06 -11.05
C ALA A 91 -3.27 5.46 -11.94
N LYS A 92 -4.30 6.24 -12.30
CA LYS A 92 -5.39 5.78 -13.16
C LYS A 92 -4.89 5.36 -14.54
N LYS A 93 -3.87 6.02 -15.10
CA LYS A 93 -3.23 5.61 -16.38
C LYS A 93 -2.54 4.24 -16.30
N ARG A 94 -2.17 3.79 -15.10
CA ARG A 94 -1.50 2.51 -14.82
C ARG A 94 -2.45 1.45 -14.23
N GLY A 95 -3.74 1.75 -14.14
CA GLY A 95 -4.76 0.85 -13.59
C GLY A 95 -4.91 0.88 -12.06
N HIS A 96 -4.12 1.69 -11.35
CA HIS A 96 -4.11 1.72 -9.88
C HIS A 96 -5.19 2.62 -9.29
N ALA A 97 -5.75 2.20 -8.15
CA ALA A 97 -6.75 2.98 -7.42
C ALA A 97 -6.09 3.95 -6.42
N VAL A 98 -6.58 5.18 -6.37
CA VAL A 98 -6.18 6.18 -5.35
C VAL A 98 -7.34 6.50 -4.43
N TYR A 99 -7.14 6.26 -3.14
CA TYR A 99 -8.07 6.55 -2.06
C TYR A 99 -7.59 7.78 -1.29
N ARG A 100 -8.50 8.73 -1.06
CA ARG A 100 -8.26 9.88 -0.18
C ARG A 100 -8.91 9.61 1.16
N VAL A 101 -8.13 9.64 2.24
CA VAL A 101 -8.68 9.54 3.60
C VAL A 101 -9.20 10.92 4.02
N LYS A 102 -10.32 10.97 4.75
CA LYS A 102 -10.78 12.24 5.35
C LYS A 102 -9.83 12.66 6.47
N SER A 103 -9.49 13.96 6.51
CA SER A 103 -8.52 14.52 7.46
C SER A 103 -8.89 14.27 8.93
N GLU A 104 -10.19 14.21 9.27
CA GLU A 104 -10.62 13.92 10.64
C GLU A 104 -10.17 12.52 11.07
N LYS A 105 -10.40 11.50 10.23
CA LYS A 105 -10.04 10.10 10.52
C LYS A 105 -8.54 9.92 10.73
N VAL A 106 -7.71 10.57 9.91
CA VAL A 106 -6.24 10.50 10.06
C VAL A 106 -5.78 11.28 11.29
N SER A 107 -6.40 12.41 11.61
CA SER A 107 -6.11 13.16 12.84
C SER A 107 -6.35 12.32 14.10
N ASP A 108 -7.47 11.60 14.17
CA ASP A 108 -7.78 10.75 15.33
C ASP A 108 -6.90 9.50 15.40
N LEU A 109 -6.60 8.88 14.25
CA LEU A 109 -5.68 7.74 14.19
C LEU A 109 -4.24 8.15 14.53
N ARG A 110 -3.80 9.34 14.09
CA ARG A 110 -2.55 9.98 14.53
C ARG A 110 -2.52 10.24 16.03
N LYS A 111 -3.61 10.71 16.65
CA LYS A 111 -3.67 10.92 18.12
C LYS A 111 -3.51 9.60 18.87
N TYR A 112 -4.15 8.53 18.37
CA TYR A 112 -4.04 7.18 18.93
C TYR A 112 -2.60 6.65 18.88
N TYR A 113 -1.94 6.72 17.71
CA TYR A 113 -0.55 6.28 17.57
C TYR A 113 0.49 7.21 18.22
N LYS A 114 0.24 8.54 18.27
CA LYS A 114 1.13 9.51 18.97
C LYS A 114 1.23 9.27 20.47
N LYS A 115 0.26 8.60 21.10
CA LYS A 115 0.38 8.14 22.50
C LYS A 115 1.47 7.08 22.70
N HIS A 116 1.90 6.40 21.64
CA HIS A 116 2.81 5.26 21.72
C HIS A 116 4.20 5.53 21.10
N THR A 117 4.29 6.33 20.01
CA THR A 117 5.57 6.88 19.52
C THR A 117 5.33 8.20 18.79
N LYS A 118 6.30 9.12 18.74
CA LYS A 118 6.16 10.42 18.07
C LYS A 118 7.27 10.64 17.02
N THR A 119 7.02 10.26 15.77
CA THR A 119 7.88 10.61 14.62
C THR A 119 7.03 10.93 13.38
N ASP A 120 7.52 11.80 12.49
CA ASP A 120 6.84 12.23 11.26
C ASP A 120 6.71 11.13 10.18
N ARG A 121 7.01 9.88 10.53
CA ARG A 121 6.91 8.69 9.66
C ARG A 121 5.59 7.94 9.86
N ILE A 122 4.97 8.12 11.03
CA ILE A 122 3.73 7.47 11.44
C ILE A 122 2.60 7.78 10.46
N ASP A 123 2.62 8.94 9.80
CA ASP A 123 1.57 9.38 8.89
C ASP A 123 1.46 8.49 7.64
N ALA A 124 2.59 8.15 7.00
CA ALA A 124 2.59 7.24 5.85
C ALA A 124 2.27 5.79 6.26
N ASP A 125 2.78 5.34 7.41
CA ASP A 125 2.44 4.03 7.97
C ASP A 125 0.95 3.92 8.30
N THR A 126 0.35 4.97 8.85
CA THR A 126 -1.08 5.06 9.22
C THR A 126 -1.99 5.00 8.00
N LEU A 127 -1.56 5.56 6.86
CA LEU A 127 -2.29 5.50 5.60
C LEU A 127 -2.18 4.14 4.90
N ALA A 128 -1.23 3.28 5.28
CA ALA A 128 -1.01 1.98 4.63
C ALA A 128 -1.80 0.81 5.27
N ILE A 129 -2.53 1.07 6.36
CA ILE A 129 -3.38 0.10 7.09
C ILE A 129 -4.74 -0.04 6.37
#